data_AF-A0A1Q7A073-F1
#
_entry.id   AF-A0A1Q7A073-F1
#
_cell.length_a   1.000
_cell.length_b   1.000
_cell.length_c   1.000
_cell.angle_alpha   90.00
_cell.angle_beta   90.00
_cell.angle_gamma   90.00
#
_symmetry.space_group_name_H-M   'P 1'
#
loop_
_entity.id
_entity.type
_entity.pdbx_description
1 polymer ?
#
loop_
_entity_poly.entity_id
_entity_poly.type
_entity_poly.pdbx_seq_one_letter_code
_entity_poly.pdbx_strand_id
1 'polypeptide(L)' 'MRKQLASPAMGVALTLLLAGVTVQVTDFFELFGHNSVIPVLIGLAIIVVGIPVVLIMYRYAKGKKGR' A
#
# COMPACT_ATOMS: atom_id res chain seq x y z
N MET A 1 10.73 25.90 -6.38
CA MET A 1 10.51 24.56 -5.78
C MET A 1 9.70 23.68 -6.75
N ARG A 2 10.35 22.74 -7.46
CA ARG A 2 9.61 21.69 -8.20
C ARG A 2 8.92 20.82 -7.15
N LYS A 3 7.59 20.86 -7.06
CA LYS A 3 6.81 19.86 -6.31
C LYS A 3 7.12 18.51 -6.94
N GLN A 4 8.06 17.78 -6.35
CA GLN A 4 8.44 16.44 -6.76
C GLN A 4 7.20 15.59 -6.47
N LEU A 5 6.39 15.32 -7.50
CA LEU A 5 5.28 14.37 -7.35
C LEU A 5 5.88 13.10 -6.76
N ALA A 6 5.26 12.58 -5.69
CA ALA A 6 5.66 11.32 -5.10
C ALA A 6 5.86 10.30 -6.23
N SER A 7 7.08 9.77 -6.31
CA SER A 7 7.43 8.78 -7.31
C SER A 7 6.49 7.57 -7.16
N PRO A 8 6.08 6.91 -8.25
CA PRO A 8 5.26 5.70 -8.15
C PRO A 8 5.95 4.64 -7.27
N ALA A 9 7.29 4.59 -7.27
CA ALA A 9 8.06 3.73 -6.38
C ALA A 9 7.86 4.08 -4.90
N MET A 10 7.74 5.36 -4.56
CA MET A 10 7.48 5.80 -3.18
C MET A 10 6.07 5.42 -2.74
N GLY A 11 5.08 5.51 -3.66
CA GLY A 11 3.72 5.05 -3.39
C GLY A 11 3.65 3.54 -3.15
N VAL A 12 4.35 2.74 -3.97
CA VAL A 12 4.42 1.29 -3.79
C VAL A 12 5.14 0.92 -2.50
N ALA A 13 6.27 1.57 -2.18
CA ALA A 13 6.99 1.34 -0.94
C ALA A 13 6.11 1.64 0.29
N LEU A 14 5.32 2.73 0.24
CA LEU A 14 4.37 3.06 1.30
C LEU A 14 3.27 2.00 1.43
N THR A 15 2.73 1.50 0.32
CA THR A 15 1.74 0.41 0.35
C THR A 15 2.29 -0.85 1.01
N LEU A 16 3.52 -1.24 0.67
CA LEU A 16 4.18 -2.41 1.28
C LEU A 16 4.45 -2.20 2.77
N LEU A 17 4.88 -1.00 3.16
CA LEU A 17 5.09 -0.63 4.56
C LEU A 17 3.78 -0.72 5.34
N LEU A 18 2.69 -0.15 4.83
CA LEU A 18 1.38 -0.22 5.46
C LEU A 18 0.90 -1.67 5.59
N ALA A 19 1.01 -2.48 4.54
CA ALA A 19 0.64 -3.88 4.60
C ALA A 19 1.42 -4.64 5.69
N GLY A 20 2.74 -4.46 5.74
CA GLY A 20 3.59 -5.10 6.75
C GLY A 20 3.26 -4.65 8.17
N VAL A 21 3.09 -3.35 8.39
CA VAL A 21 2.72 -2.79 9.70
C VAL A 21 1.34 -3.30 10.13
N THR A 22 0.35 -3.32 9.23
CA THR A 22 -0.97 -3.85 9.56
C THR A 22 -0.89 -5.31 9.99
N VAL A 23 -0.20 -6.17 9.23
CA VAL A 23 -0.01 -7.59 9.58
C VAL A 23 0.61 -7.71 10.97
N GLN A 24 1.74 -7.04 11.21
CA GLN A 24 2.46 -7.11 12.49
C GLN A 24 1.61 -6.61 13.66
N VAL A 25 0.88 -5.50 13.49
CA VAL A 25 0.01 -4.96 14.54
C VAL A 25 -1.12 -5.93 14.83
N THR A 26 -1.79 -6.46 13.79
CA THR A 26 -2.91 -7.39 13.99
C THR A 26 -2.49 -8.70 14.65
N ASP A 27 -1.27 -9.17 14.36
CA ASP A 27 -0.70 -10.37 14.95
C ASP A 27 -0.20 -10.13 16.39
N PHE A 28 0.48 -9.00 16.63
CA PHE A 28 0.97 -8.61 17.96
C PHE A 28 -0.14 -8.46 19.00
N PHE A 29 -1.29 -7.94 18.59
CA PHE A 29 -2.47 -7.83 19.46
C PHE A 29 -3.34 -9.09 19.46
N GLU A 30 -2.94 -10.15 18.74
CA GLU A 30 -3.67 -11.41 18.60
C GLU A 30 -5.16 -11.22 18.25
N LEU A 31 -5.48 -10.22 17.42
CA LEU A 31 -6.87 -9.81 17.15
C LEU A 31 -7.74 -10.92 16.55
N PHE A 32 -7.11 -11.93 15.96
CA PHE A 32 -7.76 -13.05 15.27
C PHE A 32 -7.43 -14.43 15.87
N GLY A 33 -6.80 -14.46 17.05
CA GLY A 33 -6.38 -15.68 17.74
C GLY A 33 -5.04 -16.26 17.27
N HIS A 34 -4.50 -17.20 18.04
CA HIS A 34 -3.18 -17.80 17.76
C HIS A 34 -3.13 -18.52 16.41
N ASN A 35 -2.03 -18.31 15.68
CA ASN A 35 -1.73 -18.95 14.40
C ASN A 35 -2.81 -18.69 13.32
N SER A 36 -3.49 -17.56 13.41
CA SER A 36 -4.51 -17.16 12.44
C SER A 36 -3.86 -16.70 11.14
N VAL A 37 -4.40 -17.17 10.00
CA VAL A 37 -3.96 -16.74 8.66
C VAL A 37 -4.52 -15.38 8.26
N ILE A 38 -5.46 -14.84 9.05
CA ILE A 38 -6.22 -13.64 8.72
C ILE A 38 -5.34 -12.38 8.58
N PRO A 39 -4.38 -12.08 9.48
CA PRO A 39 -3.42 -10.98 9.31
C PRO A 39 -2.74 -10.98 7.94
N VAL A 40 -2.28 -12.15 7.50
CA VAL A 40 -1.58 -12.32 6.21
C VAL A 40 -2.52 -12.04 5.04
N LEU A 41 -3.77 -12.52 5.11
CA LEU A 41 -4.77 -12.24 4.07
C LEU A 41 -5.11 -10.75 3.98
N ILE A 42 -5.17 -10.05 5.12
CA ILE A 42 -5.37 -8.60 5.16
C ILE A 42 -4.18 -7.88 4.51
N GLY A 43 -2.95 -8.25 4.86
CA GLY A 43 -1.75 -7.70 4.23
C GLY A 43 -1.73 -7.91 2.72
N LEU A 44 -2.09 -9.11 2.26
CA LEU A 44 -2.19 -9.43 0.83
C LEU A 44 -3.25 -8.57 0.13
N ALA A 45 -4.42 -8.39 0.74
CA ALA A 45 -5.48 -7.54 0.19
C ALA A 45 -5.03 -6.08 0.04
N ILE A 46 -4.31 -5.53 1.04
CA ILE A 46 -3.75 -4.18 0.98
C ILE A 46 -2.80 -4.03 -0.20
N ILE A 47 -1.95 -5.03 -0.46
CA ILE A 47 -0.99 -5.01 -1.58
C ILE A 47 -1.72 -5.09 -2.92
N VAL A 48 -2.65 -6.05 -3.06
CA VAL A 48 -3.41 -6.30 -4.29
C VAL A 48 -4.25 -5.09 -4.69
N VAL A 49 -4.79 -4.34 -3.74
CA VAL A 49 -5.58 -3.13 -4.02
C VAL A 49 -4.69 -1.89 -4.11
N GLY A 50 -3.74 -1.72 -3.18
CA GLY A 50 -2.95 -0.50 -3.04
C GLY A 50 -1.99 -0.27 -4.21
N ILE A 51 -1.33 -1.32 -4.72
CA ILE A 51 -0.37 -1.17 -5.84
C ILE A 51 -1.10 -0.69 -7.11
N PRO A 52 -2.21 -1.32 -7.57
CA PRO A 52 -2.96 -0.81 -8.71
C PRO A 52 -3.44 0.62 -8.53
N VAL A 53 -3.95 0.98 -7.34
CA VAL A 53 -4.41 2.35 -7.06
C VAL A 53 -3.27 3.36 -7.23
N VAL A 54 -2.09 3.08 -6.66
CA VAL A 54 -0.90 3.94 -6.81
C VAL A 54 -0.52 4.10 -8.28
N LEU A 55 -0.50 3.01 -9.04
CA LEU A 55 -0.14 3.03 -10.46
C LEU A 55 -1.16 3.80 -11.31
N ILE A 56 -2.45 3.61 -11.04
CA ILE A 56 -3.55 4.31 -11.73
C ILE A 56 -3.47 5.81 -11.43
N MET A 57 -3.34 6.21 -10.17
CA MET A 57 -3.21 7.61 -9.79
C MET A 57 -1.99 8.27 -10.42
N TYR A 58 -0.86 7.56 -10.47
CA TYR A 58 0.33 8.06 -11.15
C TYR A 58 0.09 8.29 -12.65
N ARG A 59 -0.58 7.35 -13.33
CA ARG A 59 -0.93 7.50 -14.77
C ARG A 59 -1.83 8.71 -14.99
N TYR A 60 -2.86 8.92 -14.16
CA TYR A 60 -3.73 10.10 -14.23
C TYR A 60 -2.97 11.41 -13.99
N ALA A 61 -2.11 11.44 -12.97
CA ALA A 61 -1.32 12.62 -12.64
C ALA A 61 -0.31 12.97 -13.74
N LYS A 62 0.27 11.96 -14.42
CA LYS A 62 1.15 12.15 -15.57
C LYS A 62 0.37 12.64 -16.80
N GLY A 63 -0.80 12.09 -17.07
CA GLY A 63 -1.67 12.49 -18.19
C GLY A 63 -2.18 13.94 -18.10
N LYS A 64 -2.40 14.46 -16.89
CA LYS A 64 -2.74 15.88 -16.66
C LYS A 64 -1.58 16.86 -16.84
N LYS A 65 -0.33 16.38 -16.81
CA LYS A 65 0.88 17.25 -16.88
C LYS A 65 1.39 17.47 -18.31
N GLY A 66 0.78 16.79 -19.29
CA GLY A 66 1.10 16.89 -20.72
C GLY A 66 0.06 17.65 -21.57
N ARG A 67 -0.92 18.29 -20.92
CA ARG A 67 -1.77 19.34 -21.49
C ARG A 67 -1.43 20.66 -20.81
#